data_AF-A0A382N615-F1
#
_entry.id   AF-A0A382N615-F1
#
_cell.length_a   1.000
_cell.length_b   1.000
_cell.length_c   1.000
_cell.angle_alpha   90.00
_cell.angle_beta   90.00
_cell.angle_gamma   90.00
#
_symmetry.space_group_name_H-M   'P 1'
#
loop_
_entity.id
_entity.type
_entity.pdbx_description
1 polymer ?
#
loop_
_entity_poly.entity_id
_entity_poly.type
_entity_poly.pdbx_seq_one_letter_code
_entity_poly.pdbx_strand_id
1 'polypeptide(L)'
;MYFFKYIPEAPDDYYDMYPLVFVVRRKTTFFDGINYHHLALKRRMFLYNKMTPFFTDNPLEEDSELLWKTFRKQLFNKRNLKAAEVSFRQYRVMRVRSKLIEIDPLDWERTLLISSELFKTAKRKKLTSNPIWKMNERLIRSNQ
;
A
#
# COMPACT_ATOMS: atom_id res chain seq x y z
N MET A 1 9.31 3.83 2.87
CA MET A 1 8.06 3.83 2.06
C MET A 1 8.31 4.62 0.78
N TYR A 2 7.52 4.43 -0.27
CA TYR A 2 7.67 5.17 -1.51
C TYR A 2 6.39 5.92 -1.87
N PHE A 3 6.54 7.18 -2.25
CA PHE A 3 5.48 8.02 -2.82
C PHE A 3 5.81 8.33 -4.27
N PHE A 4 4.83 8.19 -5.16
CA PHE A 4 5.05 8.37 -6.59
C PHE A 4 3.75 8.64 -7.35
N LYS A 5 3.85 9.13 -8.57
CA LYS A 5 2.72 9.23 -9.50
C LYS A 5 2.56 7.92 -10.25
N TYR A 6 1.36 7.36 -10.25
CA TYR A 6 1.02 6.12 -10.94
C TYR A 6 -0.17 6.30 -11.88
N ILE A 7 -0.04 5.79 -13.11
CA ILE A 7 -1.16 5.73 -14.06
C ILE A 7 -1.18 4.33 -14.66
N PRO A 8 -2.08 3.44 -14.20
CA PRO A 8 -2.21 2.10 -14.75
C PRO A 8 -2.72 2.16 -16.20
N GLU A 9 -2.45 1.09 -16.94
CA GLU A 9 -2.97 0.89 -18.29
C GLU A 9 -4.44 0.51 -18.26
N ALA A 10 -4.73 -0.59 -17.56
CA ALA A 10 -6.06 -1.10 -17.29
C ALA A 10 -6.22 -1.15 -15.75
N PRO A 11 -6.66 -0.06 -15.11
CA PRO A 11 -7.06 -0.13 -13.71
C PRO A 11 -8.29 -1.03 -13.55
N ASP A 12 -8.48 -1.53 -12.33
CA ASP A 12 -9.78 -2.01 -11.86
C ASP A 12 -10.79 -0.83 -11.83
N ASP A 13 -11.84 -0.93 -11.02
CA ASP A 13 -12.85 0.14 -10.88
C ASP A 13 -12.24 1.52 -10.54
N TYR A 14 -11.17 1.51 -9.74
CA TYR A 14 -10.43 2.71 -9.35
C TYR A 14 -8.95 2.41 -9.03
N TYR A 15 -8.15 3.47 -8.99
CA TYR A 15 -6.75 3.44 -8.56
C TYR A 15 -6.38 4.71 -7.80
N ASP A 16 -5.34 4.65 -6.98
CA ASP A 16 -4.70 5.83 -6.41
C ASP A 16 -3.63 6.36 -7.37
N MET A 17 -3.75 7.62 -7.77
CA MET A 17 -2.78 8.27 -8.65
C MET A 17 -1.49 8.65 -7.92
N TYR A 18 -1.55 8.83 -6.60
CA TYR A 18 -0.42 9.20 -5.75
C TYR A 18 -0.26 8.22 -4.58
N PRO A 19 0.04 6.94 -4.85
CA PRO A 19 0.16 5.92 -3.82
C PRO A 19 1.30 6.19 -2.84
N LEU A 20 1.05 5.89 -1.56
CA LEU A 20 2.05 5.83 -0.49
C LEU A 20 2.22 4.36 -0.09
N VAL A 21 3.32 3.75 -0.56
CA VAL A 21 3.49 2.30 -0.56
C VAL A 21 4.62 1.85 0.36
N PHE A 22 4.33 0.93 1.27
CA PHE A 22 5.35 0.09 1.87
C PHE A 22 5.59 -1.11 0.97
N VAL A 23 6.73 -1.11 0.27
CA VAL A 23 7.08 -2.14 -0.71
C VAL A 23 7.50 -3.41 0.01
N VAL A 24 6.89 -4.54 -0.32
CA VAL A 24 7.15 -5.84 0.31
C VAL A 24 7.82 -6.84 -0.63
N ARG A 25 7.73 -6.60 -1.94
CA ARG A 25 8.37 -7.43 -2.97
C ARG A 25 8.73 -6.59 -4.18
N ARG A 26 9.92 -6.81 -4.73
CA ARG A 26 10.37 -6.20 -5.99
C ARG A 26 10.68 -7.29 -7.01
N LYS A 27 10.31 -7.03 -8.25
CA LYS A 27 10.68 -7.82 -9.43
C LYS A 27 11.09 -6.83 -10.54
N THR A 28 11.70 -7.34 -11.59
CA THR A 28 12.23 -6.51 -12.69
C THR A 28 11.16 -5.61 -13.32
N THR A 29 9.92 -6.10 -13.45
CA THR A 29 8.85 -5.40 -14.18
C THR A 29 7.75 -4.82 -13.28
N PHE A 30 7.69 -5.23 -12.02
CA PHE A 30 6.68 -4.78 -11.07
C PHE A 30 7.19 -4.86 -9.63
N PHE A 31 6.50 -4.18 -8.73
CA PHE A 31 6.66 -4.34 -7.29
C PHE A 31 5.30 -4.46 -6.62
N ASP A 32 5.26 -5.17 -5.51
CA ASP A 32 4.08 -5.31 -4.68
C ASP A 32 4.29 -4.57 -3.36
N GLY A 33 3.20 -4.05 -2.80
CA GLY A 33 3.26 -3.36 -1.53
C GLY A 33 1.90 -3.03 -0.94
N ILE A 34 1.94 -2.53 0.28
CA ILE A 34 0.77 -2.04 1.02
C ILE A 34 0.61 -0.56 0.68
N ASN A 35 -0.48 -0.19 0.00
CA ASN A 35 -0.81 1.22 -0.22
C ASN A 35 -1.71 1.73 0.89
N TYR A 36 -1.12 2.45 1.85
CA TYR A 36 -1.79 2.95 3.04
C TYR A 36 -2.94 3.91 2.73
N HIS A 37 -2.96 4.55 1.57
CA HIS A 37 -4.05 5.46 1.19
C HIS A 37 -5.42 4.81 1.09
N HIS A 38 -5.48 3.49 0.86
CA HIS A 38 -6.74 2.73 0.84
C HIS A 38 -7.39 2.59 2.22
N LEU A 39 -6.73 3.04 3.28
CA LEU A 39 -7.19 3.00 4.66
C LEU A 39 -7.43 4.42 5.16
N ALA A 40 -8.44 4.60 6.00
CA ALA A 40 -8.62 5.84 6.75
C ALA A 40 -7.44 6.06 7.72
N LEU A 41 -7.15 7.31 8.08
CA LEU A 41 -5.97 7.69 8.89
C LEU A 41 -5.78 6.83 10.15
N LYS A 42 -6.86 6.63 10.94
CA LYS A 42 -6.81 5.78 12.14
C LYS A 42 -6.40 4.34 11.84
N ARG A 43 -6.88 3.79 10.72
CA ARG A 43 -6.56 2.42 10.27
C ARG A 43 -5.14 2.33 9.71
N ARG A 44 -4.63 3.39 9.06
CA ARG A 44 -3.22 3.48 8.63
C ARG A 44 -2.29 3.28 9.83
N MET A 45 -2.52 4.05 10.91
CA MET A 45 -1.74 3.96 12.15
C MET A 45 -1.85 2.59 12.83
N PHE A 46 -3.06 2.04 12.90
CA PHE A 46 -3.24 0.68 13.42
C PHE A 46 -2.42 -0.35 12.64
N LEU A 47 -2.49 -0.31 11.30
CA LEU A 47 -1.74 -1.24 10.47
C LEU A 47 -0.23 -1.01 10.59
N TYR A 48 0.22 0.24 10.59
CA TYR A 48 1.62 0.62 10.79
C TYR A 48 2.21 -0.02 12.06
N ASN A 49 1.54 0.13 13.20
CA ASN A 49 1.98 -0.47 14.47
C ASN A 49 1.99 -2.00 14.45
N LYS A 50 1.17 -2.65 13.61
CA LYS A 50 1.21 -4.11 13.41
C LYS A 50 2.29 -4.55 12.41
N MET A 51 2.74 -3.63 11.56
CA MET A 51 3.74 -3.85 10.54
C MET A 51 5.18 -3.59 11.03
N THR A 52 5.37 -2.93 12.18
CA THR A 52 6.69 -2.64 12.75
C THR A 52 7.62 -3.85 12.87
N PRO A 53 7.17 -5.08 13.20
CA PRO A 53 8.07 -6.24 13.26
C PRO A 53 8.60 -6.70 11.89
N PHE A 54 8.06 -6.16 10.78
CA PHE A 54 8.50 -6.46 9.41
C PHE A 54 9.37 -5.36 8.82
N PHE A 55 9.59 -4.27 9.56
CA PHE A 55 10.52 -3.23 9.13
C PHE A 55 11.92 -3.79 9.34
N THR A 56 12.63 -4.01 8.24
CA THR A 56 14.00 -4.50 8.22
C THR A 56 14.91 -3.36 7.79
N ASP A 57 16.11 -3.32 8.35
CA ASP A 57 17.15 -2.35 8.00
C ASP A 57 17.76 -2.64 6.60
N ASN A 58 17.55 -3.85 6.05
CA ASN A 58 18.00 -4.25 4.71
C ASN A 58 16.84 -4.71 3.79
N PRO A 59 15.97 -3.79 3.32
CA PRO A 59 14.85 -4.14 2.44
C PRO A 59 15.25 -4.42 0.97
N LEU A 60 16.54 -4.30 0.63
CA LEU A 60 17.04 -4.28 -0.75
C LEU A 60 17.95 -5.46 -1.15
N GLU A 61 18.39 -6.29 -0.22
CA GLU A 61 19.18 -7.47 -0.56
C GLU A 61 18.29 -8.66 -0.98
N GLU A 62 18.91 -9.71 -1.52
CA GLU A 62 18.33 -10.92 -2.15
C GLU A 62 17.16 -11.59 -1.38
N ASP A 63 16.93 -11.18 -0.14
CA ASP A 63 15.87 -11.55 0.78
C ASP A 63 14.46 -11.02 0.48
N SER A 64 14.22 -10.22 -0.57
CA SER A 64 12.84 -9.77 -0.88
C SER A 64 11.86 -10.93 -1.11
N GLU A 65 12.33 -12.09 -1.57
CA GLU A 65 11.51 -13.29 -1.73
C GLU A 65 11.25 -14.00 -0.39
N LEU A 66 12.21 -14.02 0.53
CA LEU A 66 12.06 -14.59 1.87
C LEU A 66 11.15 -13.71 2.75
N LEU A 67 11.38 -12.39 2.71
CA LEU A 67 10.50 -11.38 3.31
C LEU A 67 9.10 -11.51 2.74
N TRP A 68 8.96 -11.65 1.42
CA TRP A 68 7.66 -11.90 0.80
C TRP A 68 7.02 -13.20 1.28
N LYS A 69 7.74 -14.32 1.34
CA LYS A 69 7.20 -15.60 1.83
C LYS A 69 6.72 -15.50 3.28
N THR A 70 7.52 -14.88 4.14
CA THR A 70 7.21 -14.65 5.55
C THR A 70 6.02 -13.71 5.71
N PHE A 71 6.05 -12.59 5.00
CA PHE A 71 4.98 -11.60 4.97
C PHE A 71 3.69 -12.23 4.45
N ARG A 72 3.73 -12.95 3.34
CA ARG A 72 2.60 -13.66 2.73
C ARG A 72 1.97 -14.66 3.71
N LYS A 73 2.79 -15.48 4.38
CA LYS A 73 2.32 -16.44 5.40
C LYS A 73 1.62 -15.74 6.55
N GLN A 74 2.08 -14.55 6.96
CA GLN A 74 1.45 -13.80 8.05
C GLN A 74 0.21 -13.02 7.59
N LEU A 75 0.25 -12.43 6.39
CA LEU A 75 -0.83 -11.65 5.78
C LEU A 75 -2.10 -12.47 5.66
N PHE A 76 -1.99 -13.71 5.16
CA PHE A 76 -3.15 -14.57 4.89
C PHE A 76 -3.64 -15.35 6.12
N ASN A 77 -2.80 -15.55 7.14
CA ASN A 77 -3.17 -16.37 8.30
C ASN A 77 -3.56 -15.56 9.53
N LYS A 78 -3.12 -14.30 9.66
CA LYS A 78 -3.39 -13.52 10.87
C LYS A 78 -4.56 -12.55 10.68
N ARG A 79 -5.58 -12.71 11.53
CA ARG A 79 -6.77 -11.84 11.57
C ARG A 79 -6.45 -10.34 11.69
N ASN A 80 -5.28 -9.98 12.23
CA ASN A 80 -4.86 -8.59 12.47
C ASN A 80 -4.17 -7.92 11.27
N LEU A 81 -3.85 -8.64 10.19
CA LEU A 81 -3.21 -8.09 8.98
C LEU A 81 -4.16 -7.93 7.79
N LYS A 82 -5.47 -8.15 7.98
CA LYS A 82 -6.49 -7.91 6.93
C LYS A 82 -6.47 -6.51 6.34
N ALA A 83 -6.09 -5.51 7.14
CA ALA A 83 -5.93 -4.15 6.65
C ALA A 83 -4.82 -4.05 5.59
N ALA A 84 -3.74 -4.82 5.73
CA ALA A 84 -2.71 -4.94 4.70
C ALA A 84 -3.22 -5.71 3.48
N GLU A 85 -4.03 -6.76 3.68
CA GLU A 85 -4.61 -7.54 2.59
C GLU A 85 -5.49 -6.68 1.66
N VAL A 86 -6.46 -5.94 2.22
CA VAL A 86 -7.37 -5.09 1.42
C VAL A 86 -6.68 -3.90 0.75
N SER A 87 -5.48 -3.53 1.23
CA SER A 87 -4.67 -2.42 0.72
C SER A 87 -3.43 -2.87 -0.07
N PHE A 88 -3.26 -4.18 -0.26
CA PHE A 88 -2.17 -4.75 -1.05
C PHE A 88 -2.37 -4.46 -2.54
N ARG A 89 -1.35 -3.94 -3.21
CA ARG A 89 -1.41 -3.55 -4.63
C ARG A 89 -0.13 -3.93 -5.34
N GLN A 90 -0.26 -4.26 -6.61
CA GLN A 90 0.84 -4.47 -7.54
C GLN A 90 0.99 -3.26 -8.46
N TYR A 91 2.23 -2.83 -8.69
CA TYR A 91 2.56 -1.68 -9.51
C TYR A 91 3.55 -2.08 -10.60
N ARG A 92 3.18 -1.89 -11.86
CA ARG A 92 4.10 -2.07 -12.99
C ARG A 92 5.08 -0.90 -13.04
N VAL A 93 6.38 -1.19 -13.06
CA VAL A 93 7.45 -0.17 -13.07
C VAL A 93 7.26 0.81 -14.24
N MET A 94 6.93 0.29 -15.44
CA MET A 94 6.69 1.10 -16.64
C MET A 94 5.47 2.05 -16.55
N ARG A 95 4.62 1.91 -15.52
CA ARG A 95 3.42 2.74 -15.29
C ARG A 95 3.62 3.77 -14.19
N VAL A 96 4.80 3.81 -13.55
CA VAL A 96 5.23 4.92 -12.70
C VAL A 96 5.54 6.14 -13.59
N ARG A 97 5.00 7.30 -13.23
CA ARG A 97 5.01 8.54 -14.05
C ARG A 97 5.74 9.71 -13.39
N SER A 98 6.49 9.44 -12.33
CA SER A 98 7.35 10.41 -11.65
C SER A 98 8.63 9.72 -11.17
N LYS A 99 9.57 10.49 -10.63
CA LYS A 99 10.59 9.92 -9.75
C LYS A 99 9.91 9.25 -8.54
N LEU A 100 10.51 8.17 -8.05
CA LEU A 100 10.13 7.58 -6.77
C LEU A 100 10.68 8.47 -5.66
N ILE A 101 9.83 8.93 -4.76
CA ILE A 101 10.23 9.65 -3.55
C ILE A 101 10.30 8.61 -2.44
N GLU A 102 11.51 8.33 -1.97
CA GLU A 102 11.70 7.53 -0.77
C GLU A 102 11.40 8.39 0.45
N ILE A 103 10.55 7.87 1.33
CA ILE A 103 10.23 8.48 2.61
C ILE A 103 11.16 7.84 3.65
N ASP A 104 11.91 8.68 4.35
CA ASP A 104 12.75 8.28 5.47
C ASP A 104 11.93 7.49 6.50
N PRO A 105 12.42 6.35 7.01
CA PRO A 105 11.75 5.59 8.08
C PRO A 105 11.32 6.43 9.29
N LEU A 106 12.11 7.43 9.67
CA LEU A 106 11.80 8.36 10.77
C LEU A 106 10.57 9.24 10.46
N ASP A 107 10.25 9.44 9.18
CA ASP A 107 9.12 10.26 8.73
C ASP A 107 7.86 9.44 8.38
N TRP A 108 7.88 8.11 8.51
CA TRP A 108 6.75 7.27 8.10
C TRP A 108 5.46 7.59 8.85
N GLU A 109 5.51 7.68 10.17
CA GLU A 109 4.34 7.98 11.00
C GLU A 109 3.71 9.32 10.63
N ARG A 110 4.53 10.38 10.51
CA ARG A 110 4.06 11.70 10.08
C ARG A 110 3.44 11.65 8.68
N THR A 111 4.09 10.96 7.75
CA THR A 111 3.64 10.87 6.36
C THR A 111 2.30 10.15 6.24
N LEU A 112 2.06 9.11 7.05
CA LEU A 112 0.79 8.36 7.05
C LEU A 112 -0.42 9.22 7.46
N LEU A 113 -0.20 10.27 8.23
CA LEU A 113 -1.23 11.23 8.68
C LEU A 113 -1.57 12.28 7.62
N ILE A 114 -0.77 12.38 6.55
CA ILE A 114 -1.03 13.31 5.43
C ILE A 114 -2.05 12.69 4.47
N SER A 115 -3.16 13.40 4.25
CA SER A 115 -4.18 13.00 3.26
C SER A 115 -3.78 13.44 1.84
N SER A 116 -2.77 12.78 1.27
CA SER A 116 -2.24 13.06 -0.07
C SER A 116 -2.80 12.16 -1.17
N GLU A 117 -3.74 11.26 -0.82
CA GLU A 117 -4.32 10.33 -1.78
C GLU A 117 -5.11 11.04 -2.89
N LEU A 118 -5.07 10.47 -4.10
CA LEU A 118 -5.92 10.92 -5.19
C LEU A 118 -6.49 9.72 -5.96
N PHE A 119 -7.65 9.27 -5.50
CA PHE A 119 -8.37 8.20 -6.17
C PHE A 119 -9.01 8.66 -7.47
N LYS A 120 -8.88 7.82 -8.50
CA LYS A 120 -9.46 8.01 -9.81
C LYS A 120 -10.16 6.75 -10.30
N THR A 121 -11.26 6.91 -11.01
CA THR A 121 -11.92 5.81 -11.74
C THR A 121 -11.05 5.32 -12.89
N ALA A 122 -11.43 4.19 -13.49
CA ALA A 122 -10.82 3.74 -14.75
C ALA A 122 -10.83 4.81 -15.86
N LYS A 123 -11.89 5.62 -15.93
CA LYS A 123 -12.02 6.77 -16.84
C LYS A 123 -11.31 8.03 -16.35
N ARG A 124 -10.44 7.92 -15.35
CA ARG A 124 -9.62 8.99 -14.74
C ARG A 124 -10.41 10.12 -14.07
N LYS A 125 -11.70 9.91 -13.75
CA LYS A 125 -12.50 10.86 -12.97
C LYS A 125 -12.11 10.78 -11.50
N LYS A 126 -12.01 11.92 -10.82
CA LYS A 126 -11.67 11.98 -9.38
C LYS A 126 -12.77 11.31 -8.54
N LEU A 127 -12.37 10.55 -7.53
CA LEU A 127 -13.24 9.97 -6.50
C LEU A 127 -12.95 10.60 -5.14
N THR A 128 -13.94 10.57 -4.25
CA THR A 128 -13.75 10.90 -2.84
C THR A 128 -13.17 9.70 -2.10
N SER A 129 -12.30 9.92 -1.12
CA SER A 129 -11.63 8.86 -0.37
C SER A 129 -12.57 8.12 0.60
N ASN A 130 -13.54 8.85 1.18
CA ASN A 130 -14.44 8.33 2.23
C ASN A 130 -15.21 7.05 1.84
N PRO A 131 -15.85 6.95 0.66
CA PRO A 131 -16.53 5.71 0.25
C PRO A 131 -15.59 4.51 0.14
N ILE A 132 -14.38 4.73 -0.40
CA ILE A 132 -13.34 3.69 -0.55
C ILE A 132 -12.91 3.18 0.83
N TRP A 133 -12.66 4.09 1.77
CA TRP A 133 -12.31 3.72 3.14
C TRP A 133 -13.42 2.95 3.85
N LYS A 134 -14.69 3.39 3.71
CA LYS A 134 -15.83 2.68 4.30
C LYS A 134 -15.99 1.27 3.71
N MET A 135 -15.78 1.12 2.40
CA MET A 135 -15.80 -0.19 1.74
C MET A 135 -14.71 -1.11 2.31
N ASN A 136 -13.47 -0.62 2.38
CA ASN A 136 -12.35 -1.40 2.90
C ASN A 136 -12.51 -1.74 4.39
N GLU A 137 -13.06 -0.83 5.21
CA GLU A 137 -13.39 -1.12 6.61
C GLU A 137 -14.44 -2.24 6.74
N ARG A 138 -15.43 -2.32 5.84
CA ARG A 138 -16.39 -3.43 5.83
C ARG A 138 -15.70 -4.76 5.52
N LEU A 139 -14.82 -4.78 4.52
CA LEU A 139 -14.05 -5.99 4.15
C LEU A 139 -13.13 -6.46 5.30
N ILE A 140 -12.51 -5.52 6.03
CA ILE A 140 -11.68 -5.84 7.20
C ILE A 140 -12.52 -6.50 8.30
N ARG A 141 -13.77 -6.04 8.50
CA ARG A 141 -14.69 -6.54 9.55
C ARG A 141 -15.42 -7.82 9.16
N SER A 142 -15.86 -7.97 7.91
CA SER A 142 -16.64 -9.13 7.45
C SER A 142 -15.89 -10.46 7.58
N ASN A 143 -14.56 -10.39 7.61
CA ASN A 143 -13.72 -11.56 7.71
C ASN A 143 -13.35 -11.89 9.18
N GLN A 144 -13.72 -11.07 10.17
CA GLN A 144 -13.39 -11.24 11.61
C GLN A 144 -14.23 -12.33 12.27
#